data_AF-A0A1H5JFA8-F1
#
_entry.id   AF-A0A1H5JFA8-F1
#
_cell.length_a   1.000
_cell.length_b   1.000
_cell.length_c   1.000
_cell.angle_alpha   90.00
_cell.angle_beta   90.00
_cell.angle_gamma   90.00
#
_symmetry.space_group_name_H-M   'P 1'
#
loop_
_entity.id
_entity.type
_entity.pdbx_description
1 polymer ?
#
loop_
_entity_poly.entity_id
_entity_poly.type
_entity_poly.pdbx_seq_one_letter_code
_entity_poly.pdbx_strand_id
1 'polypeptide(L)'
;MKVWIFTDTSKAVGDPEHLKVFATNEAAQAWSEQNNHDGAAFAYEIVLGRRYLAKTFLVLSVLLLGVADLYTTNTILNLGLGELNPFMHVAQTWLGPWWLIPKLGLTYFMMWLLWRSNNPYNIAIVVAFCCTPVLNNLVIIASSH
;
A
#
# COMPACT_ATOMS: atom_id res chain seq x y z
N MET A 1 -15.53 10.27 0.41
CA MET A 1 -16.67 9.95 -0.46
C MET A 1 -17.87 9.68 0.44
N LYS A 2 -19.06 10.19 0.13
CA LYS A 2 -20.25 9.97 0.97
C LYS A 2 -21.21 9.03 0.24
N VAL A 3 -21.77 8.07 0.97
CA VAL A 3 -22.76 7.14 0.47
C VAL A 3 -23.97 7.24 1.38
N TRP A 4 -25.16 7.27 0.81
CA TRP A 4 -26.40 7.41 1.55
C TRP A 4 -27.05 6.04 1.72
N ILE A 5 -27.40 5.70 2.95
CA ILE A 5 -28.04 4.43 3.27
C ILE A 5 -29.46 4.75 3.73
N PHE A 6 -30.45 4.25 3.00
CA PHE A 6 -31.86 4.32 3.38
C PHE A 6 -32.25 3.01 4.05
N THR A 7 -32.80 3.13 5.26
CA THR A 7 -33.38 2.01 6.01
C THR A 7 -34.88 2.10 5.99
N ASP A 8 -35.53 1.07 5.47
CA ASP A 8 -36.98 0.93 5.48
C ASP A 8 -37.42 0.29 6.81
N THR A 9 -38.09 1.07 7.66
CA THR A 9 -38.51 0.60 9.00
C THR A 9 -39.75 -0.28 8.96
N SER A 10 -40.43 -0.35 7.81
CA SER A 10 -41.55 -1.27 7.61
C SER A 10 -41.11 -2.73 7.39
N LYS A 11 -39.82 -2.96 7.10
CA LYS A 11 -39.25 -4.29 6.84
C LYS A 11 -38.42 -4.80 8.01
N ALA A 12 -38.45 -6.11 8.21
CA ALA A 12 -37.67 -6.76 9.26
C ALA A 12 -36.17 -6.72 8.94
N VAL A 13 -35.34 -6.66 9.99
CA VAL A 13 -33.88 -6.72 9.87
C VAL A 13 -33.49 -8.07 9.23
N GLY A 14 -32.83 -8.01 8.08
CA GLY A 14 -32.43 -9.18 7.28
C GLY A 14 -33.22 -9.36 5.98
N ASP A 15 -34.28 -8.58 5.75
CA ASP A 15 -34.94 -8.53 4.45
C ASP A 15 -34.01 -7.89 3.39
N PRO A 16 -33.86 -8.50 2.18
CA PRO A 16 -33.03 -7.94 1.11
C PRO A 16 -33.37 -6.50 0.72
N GLU A 17 -34.61 -6.07 0.95
CA GLU A 17 -35.08 -4.72 0.65
C GLU A 17 -35.10 -3.79 1.87
N HIS A 18 -34.62 -4.24 3.03
CA HIS A 18 -34.53 -3.42 4.24
C HIS A 18 -33.53 -2.26 4.11
N LEU A 19 -32.53 -2.41 3.23
CA LEU A 19 -31.45 -1.45 3.02
C LEU A 19 -31.29 -1.09 1.55
N LYS A 20 -31.31 0.21 1.22
CA LYS A 20 -30.90 0.73 -0.08
C LYS A 20 -29.73 1.69 0.03
N VAL A 21 -28.83 1.62 -0.94
CA VAL A 21 -27.59 2.39 -0.99
C VAL A 21 -27.63 3.33 -2.18
N PHE A 22 -27.44 4.63 -1.93
CA PHE A 22 -27.48 5.70 -2.93
C PHE A 22 -26.17 6.49 -2.93
N ALA A 23 -25.78 6.99 -4.10
CA ALA A 23 -24.58 7.80 -4.24
C ALA A 23 -24.78 9.25 -3.75
N THR A 24 -26.01 9.76 -3.79
CA THR A 24 -26.34 11.16 -3.48
C THR A 24 -27.58 11.26 -2.60
N ASN A 25 -27.73 12.39 -1.90
CA ASN A 25 -28.88 12.63 -1.01
C ASN A 25 -30.17 12.75 -1.82
N GLU A 26 -30.09 13.45 -2.94
CA GLU A 26 -31.22 13.76 -3.81
C GLU A 26 -31.81 12.47 -4.39
N ALA A 27 -30.96 11.49 -4.73
CA ALA A 27 -31.41 10.18 -5.19
C ALA A 27 -32.10 9.37 -4.07
N ALA A 28 -31.61 9.46 -2.83
CA ALA A 28 -32.23 8.81 -1.69
C ALA A 28 -33.60 9.42 -1.36
N GLN A 29 -33.71 10.75 -1.38
CA GLN A 29 -34.96 11.48 -1.13
C GLN A 29 -36.00 11.23 -2.22
N ALA A 30 -35.63 11.38 -3.50
CA ALA A 30 -36.54 11.14 -4.61
C ALA A 30 -37.08 9.70 -4.61
N TRP A 31 -36.23 8.72 -4.28
CA TRP A 31 -36.67 7.34 -4.14
C TRP A 31 -37.62 7.15 -2.95
N SER A 32 -37.33 7.77 -1.80
CA SER A 32 -38.20 7.71 -0.61
C SER A 32 -39.59 8.30 -0.88
N GLU A 33 -39.66 9.47 -1.51
CA GLU A 33 -40.92 10.15 -1.86
C GLU A 33 -41.75 9.34 -2.86
N GLN A 34 -41.10 8.74 -3.86
CA GLN A 34 -41.80 7.97 -4.88
C GLN A 34 -42.40 6.66 -4.34
N ASN A 35 -41.78 6.06 -3.32
CA ASN A 35 -42.19 4.76 -2.82
C ASN A 35 -43.01 4.84 -1.52
N ASN A 36 -43.25 6.03 -0.95
CA ASN A 36 -44.05 6.25 0.27
C ASN A 36 -43.63 5.38 1.48
N HIS A 37 -42.34 5.08 1.61
CA HIS A 37 -41.83 4.31 2.76
C HIS A 37 -41.51 5.24 3.93
N ASP A 38 -42.02 4.91 5.12
CA ASP A 38 -41.58 5.51 6.38
C ASP A 38 -40.19 4.98 6.72
N GLY A 39 -39.18 5.76 6.37
CA GLY A 39 -37.78 5.40 6.54
C GLY A 39 -36.89 6.62 6.67
N ALA A 40 -35.66 6.37 7.11
CA ALA A 40 -34.66 7.41 7.30
C ALA A 40 -33.45 7.15 6.41
N ALA A 41 -32.99 8.20 5.72
CA ALA A 41 -31.74 8.21 4.98
C ALA A 41 -30.63 8.80 5.86
N PHE A 42 -29.52 8.08 5.99
CA PHE A 42 -28.34 8.54 6.71
C PHE A 42 -27.15 8.66 5.76
N ALA A 43 -26.41 9.76 5.88
CA ALA A 43 -25.15 9.93 5.18
C ALA A 43 -24.06 9.13 5.90
N TYR A 44 -23.54 8.10 5.24
CA TYR A 44 -22.35 7.40 5.69
C TYR A 44 -21.12 7.98 4.99
N GLU A 45 -20.24 8.58 5.77
CA GLU A 45 -18.98 9.10 5.24
C GLU A 45 -17.98 7.95 5.11
N ILE A 46 -17.68 7.56 3.87
CA ILE A 46 -16.56 6.68 3.58
C ILE A 46 -15.29 7.51 3.73
N VAL A 47 -14.81 7.56 4.96
CA VAL A 47 -13.48 8.02 5.31
C VAL A 47 -12.53 6.93 4.85
N LEU A 48 -11.53 7.28 4.04
CA LEU A 48 -10.38 6.42 3.77
C LEU A 48 -9.73 6.13 5.13
N GLY A 49 -10.09 5.00 5.75
CA GLY A 49 -9.88 4.81 7.18
C GLY A 49 -8.41 4.97 7.58
N ARG A 50 -8.14 5.35 8.82
CA ARG A 50 -6.77 5.50 9.38
C ARG A 50 -5.85 4.31 9.06
N ARG A 51 -6.42 3.10 8.97
CA ARG A 51 -5.75 1.86 8.56
C ARG A 51 -5.28 1.88 7.10
N TYR A 52 -6.08 2.41 6.17
CA TYR A 52 -5.69 2.55 4.77
C TYR A 52 -4.60 3.61 4.61
N LEU A 53 -4.66 4.72 5.35
CA LEU A 53 -3.58 5.72 5.35
C LEU A 53 -2.26 5.11 5.83
N ALA A 54 -2.25 4.44 6.99
CA ALA A 54 -1.04 3.80 7.51
C ALA A 54 -0.46 2.76 6.53
N LYS A 55 -1.33 1.95 5.91
CA LYS A 55 -0.93 0.99 4.90
C LYS A 55 -0.31 1.66 3.67
N THR A 56 -0.94 2.71 3.15
CA THR A 56 -0.42 3.47 2.02
C THR A 56 0.95 4.07 2.34
N PHE A 57 1.13 4.69 3.52
CA PHE A 57 2.43 5.21 3.94
C PHE A 57 3.50 4.12 3.99
N LEU A 58 3.20 2.97 4.61
CA LEU A 58 4.15 1.86 4.70
C LEU A 58 4.55 1.30 3.33
N VAL A 59 3.60 1.15 2.41
CA VAL A 59 3.89 0.68 1.04
C VAL A 59 4.72 1.72 0.26
N LEU A 60 4.44 3.01 0.43
CA LEU A 60 5.27 4.08 -0.14
C LEU A 60 6.68 4.08 0.45
N SER A 61 6.84 3.80 1.74
CA SER A 61 8.16 3.63 2.36
C SER A 61 8.95 2.49 1.72
N VAL A 62 8.31 1.37 1.35
CA VAL A 62 8.99 0.28 0.62
C VAL A 62 9.49 0.74 -0.75
N LEU A 63 8.70 1.54 -1.48
CA LEU A 63 9.15 2.10 -2.75
C LEU A 63 10.37 3.00 -2.55
N LEU A 64 10.32 3.90 -1.57
CA LEU A 64 11.43 4.79 -1.25
C LEU A 64 12.69 4.02 -0.86
N LEU A 65 12.56 2.99 -0.01
CA LEU A 65 13.67 2.13 0.40
C LEU A 65 14.23 1.32 -0.77
N GLY A 66 13.38 0.82 -1.67
CA GLY A 66 13.83 0.12 -2.88
C GLY A 66 14.61 1.02 -3.83
N VAL A 67 14.17 2.27 -4.02
CA VAL A 67 14.92 3.27 -4.80
C VAL A 67 16.23 3.64 -4.12
N ALA A 68 16.23 3.82 -2.80
CA ALA A 68 17.44 4.09 -2.03
C ALA A 68 18.44 2.92 -2.09
N ASP A 69 17.96 1.68 -2.03
CA ASP A 69 18.80 0.48 -2.19
C ASP A 69 19.47 0.46 -3.59
N LEU A 70 18.70 0.70 -4.65
CA LEU A 70 19.25 0.80 -6.01
C LEU A 70 20.33 1.88 -6.13
N TYR A 71 20.07 3.06 -5.58
CA TYR A 71 21.00 4.18 -5.64
C TYR A 71 22.29 3.92 -4.83
N THR A 72 22.14 3.40 -3.60
CA THR A 72 23.27 3.13 -2.71
C THR A 72 24.14 1.98 -3.22
N THR A 73 23.54 0.90 -3.75
CA THR A 73 24.30 -0.16 -4.44
C THR A 73 25.06 0.39 -5.64
N ASN A 74 24.42 1.22 -6.48
CA ASN A 74 25.11 1.80 -7.64
C ASN A 74 26.28 2.71 -7.22
N THR A 75 26.14 3.43 -6.12
CA THR A 75 27.21 4.27 -5.55
C THR A 75 28.38 3.43 -5.05
N ILE A 76 28.11 2.37 -4.29
CA ILE A 76 29.15 1.43 -3.80
C ILE A 76 29.95 0.84 -4.97
N LEU A 77 29.26 0.43 -6.03
CA LEU A 77 29.89 -0.12 -7.23
C LEU A 77 30.78 0.91 -7.95
N ASN A 78 30.32 2.15 -8.07
CA ASN A 78 31.10 3.22 -8.68
C ASN A 78 32.37 3.56 -7.88
N LEU A 79 32.34 3.33 -6.56
CA LEU A 79 33.50 3.48 -5.67
C LEU A 79 34.45 2.28 -5.72
N GLY A 80 34.14 1.22 -6.48
CA GLY A 80 34.92 -0.02 -6.53
C GLY A 80 34.86 -0.84 -5.24
N LEU A 81 33.90 -0.54 -4.36
CA LEU A 81 33.69 -1.25 -3.11
C LEU A 81 32.78 -2.46 -3.36
N GLY A 82 33.09 -3.58 -2.70
CA GLY A 82 32.29 -4.79 -2.79
C GLY A 82 31.12 -4.76 -1.79
N GLU A 83 29.93 -5.17 -2.23
CA GLU A 83 28.84 -5.50 -1.32
C GLU A 83 29.23 -6.77 -0.54
N LEU A 84 29.02 -6.78 0.78
CA LEU A 84 29.35 -7.92 1.67
C LEU A 84 28.61 -9.24 1.34
N ASN A 85 27.71 -9.25 0.35
CA ASN A 85 26.93 -10.42 -0.05
C ASN A 85 27.53 -11.09 -1.31
N PRO A 86 28.17 -12.28 -1.19
CA PRO A 86 28.76 -13.00 -2.32
C PRO A 86 27.77 -13.31 -3.45
N PHE A 87 26.50 -13.52 -3.10
CA PHE A 87 25.45 -13.77 -4.09
C PHE A 87 25.18 -12.56 -4.98
N MET A 88 25.21 -11.34 -4.42
CA MET A 88 25.03 -10.12 -5.21
C MET A 88 26.19 -9.90 -6.18
N HIS A 89 27.43 -10.20 -5.78
CA HIS A 89 28.58 -10.16 -6.69
C HIS A 89 28.45 -11.14 -7.87
N VAL A 90 28.03 -12.38 -7.61
CA VAL A 90 27.82 -13.38 -8.66
C VAL A 90 26.71 -12.93 -9.61
N ALA A 91 25.60 -12.43 -9.06
CA ALA A 91 24.48 -12.04 -9.88
C ALA A 91 24.72 -10.72 -10.66
N GLN A 92 25.51 -9.80 -10.12
CA GLN A 92 26.01 -8.61 -10.83
C GLN A 92 26.97 -8.96 -11.96
N THR A 93 27.90 -9.90 -11.75
CA THR A 93 28.83 -10.33 -12.81
C THR A 93 28.09 -11.03 -13.96
N TRP A 94 26.99 -11.72 -13.66
CA TRP A 94 26.15 -12.36 -14.67
C TRP A 94 25.22 -11.39 -15.41
N LEU A 95 24.59 -10.46 -14.69
CA LEU A 95 23.55 -9.58 -15.25
C LEU A 95 24.08 -8.22 -15.71
N GLY A 96 25.27 -7.82 -15.25
CA GLY A 96 25.89 -6.55 -15.60
C GLY A 96 24.96 -5.35 -15.32
N PRO A 97 24.80 -4.40 -16.26
CA PRO A 97 23.91 -3.26 -16.11
C PRO A 97 22.45 -3.62 -15.84
N TRP A 98 22.02 -4.82 -16.23
CA TRP A 98 20.64 -5.30 -16.05
C TRP A 98 20.34 -5.75 -14.61
N TRP A 99 21.35 -5.77 -13.71
CA TRP A 99 21.20 -6.12 -12.29
C TRP A 99 20.15 -5.27 -11.55
N LEU A 100 19.95 -4.03 -11.99
CA LEU A 100 18.95 -3.13 -11.41
C LEU A 100 17.52 -3.59 -11.65
N ILE A 101 17.25 -4.35 -12.73
CA ILE A 101 15.91 -4.79 -13.09
C ILE A 101 15.35 -5.81 -12.08
N PRO A 102 16.07 -6.90 -11.73
CA PRO A 102 15.61 -7.82 -10.69
C PRO A 102 15.36 -7.16 -9.33
N LYS A 103 16.21 -6.21 -8.91
CA LYS A 103 16.01 -5.47 -7.66
C LYS A 103 14.71 -4.65 -7.69
N LEU A 104 14.50 -3.89 -8.76
CA LEU A 104 13.27 -3.12 -8.95
C LEU A 104 12.03 -4.04 -9.03
N GLY A 105 12.14 -5.17 -9.73
CA GLY A 105 11.10 -6.18 -9.81
C GLY A 105 10.74 -6.76 -8.44
N LEU A 106 11.73 -7.03 -7.60
CA LEU A 106 11.52 -7.48 -6.21
C LEU A 106 10.80 -6.40 -5.39
N THR A 107 11.17 -5.12 -5.53
CA THR A 107 10.47 -4.01 -4.86
C THR A 107 8.98 -3.98 -5.26
N TYR A 108 8.66 -4.00 -6.55
CA TYR A 108 7.27 -4.00 -7.01
C TYR A 108 6.50 -5.25 -6.57
N PHE A 109 7.14 -6.42 -6.63
CA PHE A 109 6.55 -7.66 -6.15
C PHE A 109 6.22 -7.61 -4.65
N MET A 110 7.13 -7.07 -3.84
CA MET A 110 6.90 -6.87 -2.40
C MET A 110 5.77 -5.86 -2.16
N MET A 111 5.77 -4.72 -2.85
CA MET A 111 4.67 -3.75 -2.75
C MET A 111 3.31 -4.38 -3.06
N TRP A 112 3.24 -5.22 -4.09
CA TRP A 112 2.01 -5.93 -4.45
C TRP A 112 1.56 -6.92 -3.37
N LEU A 113 2.48 -7.70 -2.78
CA LEU A 113 2.18 -8.60 -1.67
C LEU A 113 1.68 -7.84 -0.43
N LEU A 114 2.36 -6.74 -0.08
CA LEU A 114 1.98 -5.88 1.03
C LEU A 114 0.64 -5.19 0.81
N TRP A 115 0.34 -4.83 -0.44
CA TRP A 115 -0.97 -4.30 -0.81
C TRP A 115 -2.09 -5.33 -0.66
N ARG A 116 -1.82 -6.63 -0.83
CA ARG A 116 -2.81 -7.69 -0.54
C ARG A 116 -2.92 -8.02 0.95
N SER A 117 -1.95 -7.64 1.77
CA SER A 117 -2.00 -7.85 3.22
C SER A 117 -3.04 -6.94 3.89
N ASN A 118 -3.84 -7.51 4.79
CA ASN A 118 -4.77 -6.76 5.62
C ASN A 118 -4.14 -6.32 6.95
N ASN A 119 -3.02 -6.92 7.38
CA ASN A 119 -2.42 -6.65 8.68
C ASN A 119 -1.29 -5.61 8.57
N PRO A 120 -1.45 -4.37 9.09
CA PRO A 120 -0.42 -3.33 9.00
C PRO A 120 0.85 -3.65 9.78
N TYR A 121 0.78 -4.47 10.84
CA TYR A 121 1.95 -4.87 11.62
C TYR A 121 2.92 -5.71 10.78
N ASN A 122 2.38 -6.67 10.02
CA ASN A 122 3.19 -7.48 9.10
C ASN A 122 3.84 -6.62 8.01
N ILE A 123 3.14 -5.58 7.55
CA ILE A 123 3.69 -4.64 6.58
C ILE A 123 4.86 -3.86 7.20
N ALA A 124 4.72 -3.38 8.43
CA ALA A 124 5.78 -2.65 9.12
C ALA A 124 7.03 -3.52 9.35
N ILE A 125 6.87 -4.81 9.68
CA ILE A 125 8.00 -5.75 9.79
C ILE A 125 8.75 -5.86 8.47
N VAL A 126 8.04 -6.03 7.34
CA VAL A 126 8.67 -6.12 6.02
C VAL A 126 9.39 -4.81 5.66
N VAL A 127 8.78 -3.66 5.95
CA VAL A 127 9.42 -2.34 5.75
C VAL A 127 10.73 -2.26 6.56
N ALA A 128 10.73 -2.71 7.81
CA ALA A 128 11.94 -2.73 8.64
C ALA A 128 13.04 -3.63 8.05
N PHE A 129 12.67 -4.78 7.49
CA PHE A 129 13.62 -5.63 6.76
C PHE A 129 14.13 -4.97 5.48
N CYS A 130 13.31 -4.18 4.77
CA CYS A 130 13.78 -3.42 3.59
C CYS A 130 14.78 -2.31 3.95
N CYS A 131 14.85 -1.86 5.21
CA CYS A 131 15.86 -0.90 5.64
C CYS A 131 17.26 -1.50 5.75
N THR A 132 17.39 -2.80 6.00
CA THR A 132 18.70 -3.42 6.26
C THR A 132 19.70 -3.29 5.11
N PRO A 133 19.36 -3.54 3.83
CA PRO A 133 20.33 -3.37 2.75
C PRO A 133 20.71 -1.90 2.55
N VAL A 134 19.76 -0.97 2.67
CA VAL A 134 20.02 0.48 2.56
C VAL A 134 20.99 0.94 3.65
N LEU A 135 20.73 0.57 4.91
CA LEU A 135 21.59 0.91 6.04
C LEU A 135 22.98 0.31 5.91
N ASN A 136 23.07 -0.96 5.52
CA ASN A 136 24.35 -1.61 5.26
C ASN A 136 25.16 -0.84 4.21
N ASN A 137 24.50 -0.47 3.11
CA ASN A 137 25.17 0.25 2.03
C ASN A 137 25.61 1.66 2.45
N LEU A 138 24.77 2.38 3.21
CA LEU A 138 25.13 3.69 3.75
C LEU A 138 26.32 3.63 4.70
N VAL A 139 26.43 2.59 5.54
CA VAL A 139 27.59 2.39 6.42
C VAL A 139 28.87 2.18 5.60
N ILE A 140 28.82 1.34 4.56
CA ILE A 140 29.96 1.11 3.67
C ILE A 140 30.41 2.41 2.99
N ILE A 141 29.46 3.20 2.47
CA ILE A 141 29.76 4.49 1.83
C ILE A 141 30.37 5.46 2.85
N ALA A 142 29.79 5.56 4.06
CA ALA A 142 30.30 6.44 5.10
C ALA A 142 31.70 6.05 5.60
N SER A 143 32.03 4.75 5.61
CA SER A 143 33.37 4.26 5.96
C SER A 143 34.41 4.41 4.83
N SER A 144 33.99 4.82 3.63
CA SER A 144 34.88 5.03 2.48
C SER A 144 35.37 6.47 2.30
N HIS A 145 34.87 7.39 3.11
CA HIS A 145 35.30 8.78 3.23
C HIS A 145 36.26 8.95 4.41
#